data_AF-A0A953H7P9-F1
#
_entry.id   AF-A0A953H7P9-F1
#
_cell.length_a   1.000
_cell.length_b   1.000
_cell.length_c   1.000
_cell.angle_alpha   90.00
_cell.angle_beta   90.00
_cell.angle_gamma   90.00
#
_symmetry.space_group_name_H-M   'P 1'
#
loop_
_entity.id
_entity.type
_entity.pdbx_description
1 polymer ?
#
loop_
_entity_poly.entity_id
_entity_poly.type
_entity_poly.pdbx_seq_one_letter_code
_entity_poly.pdbx_strand_id
1 'polypeptide(L)'
;MKRRLILSALLILSACVLPLTSCNKDKVGNEIITVNGNAAVSMTMDKTGDSKTVVVRGNKSWVAEAADWISVEPTSGEADVDITVTISVGVNTGEERIGGVTFTLPGAEFAEVIVTQHGE
;
A
#
# COMPACT_ATOMS: atom_id res chain seq x y z
N MET A 1 27.29 34.60 -57.33
CA MET A 1 26.11 34.33 -58.18
C MET A 1 25.77 32.85 -58.04
N LYS A 2 24.84 32.48 -57.14
CA LYS A 2 23.46 32.06 -57.44
C LYS A 2 23.40 30.82 -58.38
N ARG A 3 23.15 29.62 -57.82
CA ARG A 3 21.85 28.87 -57.85
C ARG A 3 21.99 27.66 -58.82
N ARG A 4 21.43 26.45 -58.69
CA ARG A 4 20.41 25.74 -57.87
C ARG A 4 20.59 24.24 -58.23
N LEU A 5 20.64 23.26 -57.33
CA LEU A 5 19.55 22.56 -56.62
C LEU A 5 18.35 22.10 -57.48
N ILE A 6 17.98 20.82 -57.21
CA ILE A 6 16.74 20.06 -57.48
C ILE A 6 16.82 19.06 -58.66
N LEU A 7 16.81 17.76 -58.33
CA LEU A 7 15.86 16.73 -58.80
C LEU A 7 16.38 15.33 -58.40
N SER A 8 15.84 14.74 -57.34
CA SER A 8 15.72 13.29 -57.19
C SER A 8 14.64 13.01 -56.16
N ALA A 9 13.57 12.41 -56.64
CA ALA A 9 12.36 12.14 -55.90
C ALA A 9 12.35 10.71 -55.37
N LEU A 10 11.68 10.55 -54.23
CA LEU A 10 10.94 9.37 -53.74
C LEU A 10 11.68 8.17 -53.08
N LEU A 11 11.24 7.95 -51.83
CA LEU A 11 11.11 6.68 -51.06
C LEU A 11 12.41 5.94 -50.72
N ILE A 12 12.73 5.68 -49.45
CA ILE A 12 12.03 4.68 -48.61
C ILE A 12 11.94 5.15 -47.15
N LEU A 13 10.71 5.11 -46.65
CA LEU A 13 10.33 5.18 -45.25
C LEU A 13 10.88 3.94 -44.52
N SER A 14 12.06 4.04 -43.90
CA SER A 14 12.52 3.03 -42.95
C SER A 14 12.43 3.63 -41.56
N ALA A 15 11.26 3.45 -40.95
CA ALA A 15 11.07 3.65 -39.53
C ALA A 15 12.09 2.77 -38.81
N CYS A 16 13.07 3.39 -38.14
CA CYS A 16 13.90 2.72 -37.17
C CYS A 16 12.95 2.20 -36.09
N VAL A 17 12.63 0.91 -36.18
CA VAL A 17 11.79 0.21 -35.22
C VAL A 17 12.63 0.14 -33.96
N LEU A 18 12.50 1.15 -33.11
CA LEU A 18 12.91 1.05 -31.73
C LEU A 18 12.12 -0.13 -31.17
N PRO A 19 12.78 -1.21 -30.70
CA PRO A 19 12.08 -2.16 -29.86
C PRO A 19 11.67 -1.37 -28.62
N LEU A 20 10.42 -0.91 -28.59
CA LEU A 20 9.74 -0.67 -27.34
C LEU A 20 9.78 -2.03 -26.66
N THR A 21 10.74 -2.21 -25.77
CA THR A 21 10.70 -3.27 -24.78
C THR A 21 9.40 -3.04 -24.05
N SER A 22 8.38 -3.75 -24.51
CA SER A 22 7.07 -3.84 -23.88
C SER A 22 7.36 -4.17 -22.43
N CYS A 23 7.18 -3.17 -21.55
CA CYS A 23 7.04 -3.43 -20.14
C CYS A 23 6.01 -4.55 -20.04
N ASN A 24 6.43 -5.67 -19.47
CA ASN A 24 5.59 -6.84 -19.37
C ASN A 24 4.41 -6.48 -18.46
N LYS A 25 3.28 -6.19 -19.10
CA LYS A 25 1.92 -6.16 -18.56
C LYS A 25 1.86 -5.65 -17.12
N ASP A 26 1.73 -4.35 -16.98
CA ASP A 26 0.96 -3.78 -15.87
C ASP A 26 -0.46 -4.35 -16.00
N LYS A 27 -0.66 -5.54 -15.44
CA LYS A 27 -1.94 -5.84 -14.84
C LYS A 27 -1.97 -4.90 -13.64
N VAL A 28 -2.44 -3.67 -13.85
CA VAL A 28 -3.08 -2.92 -12.77
C VAL A 28 -4.28 -3.80 -12.42
N GLY A 29 -4.04 -4.80 -11.59
CA GLY A 29 -5.11 -5.59 -11.07
C GLY A 29 -5.87 -4.69 -10.11
N ASN A 30 -7.14 -4.99 -9.96
CA ASN A 30 -8.06 -4.28 -9.09
C ASN A 30 -7.84 -4.66 -7.62
N GLU A 31 -6.63 -5.08 -7.24
CA GLU A 31 -6.31 -5.48 -5.87
C GLU A 31 -6.41 -4.28 -4.94
N ILE A 32 -7.28 -4.41 -3.94
CA ILE A 32 -7.58 -3.33 -3.00
C ILE A 32 -7.65 -3.96 -1.62
N ILE A 33 -7.00 -3.30 -0.67
CA ILE A 33 -7.15 -3.54 0.75
C ILE A 33 -7.50 -2.22 1.45
N THR A 34 -8.36 -2.30 2.45
CA THR A 34 -8.79 -1.14 3.24
C THR A 34 -8.89 -1.49 4.70
N VAL A 35 -8.71 -0.48 5.53
CA VAL A 35 -8.98 -0.49 6.96
C VAL A 35 -10.05 0.56 7.26
N ASN A 36 -11.18 0.13 7.82
CA ASN A 36 -12.40 0.93 7.96
C ASN A 36 -12.81 1.64 6.65
N GLY A 37 -12.60 0.99 5.50
CA GLY A 37 -12.87 1.55 4.17
C GLY A 37 -11.86 2.58 3.65
N ASN A 38 -10.73 2.80 4.34
CA ASN A 38 -9.68 3.74 3.95
C ASN A 38 -8.34 3.04 3.72
N ALA A 39 -7.42 3.68 2.99
CA ALA A 39 -6.04 3.20 2.85
C ALA A 39 -5.21 3.44 4.12
N ALA A 40 -5.53 4.48 4.90
CA ALA A 40 -4.88 4.74 6.17
C ALA A 40 -5.89 5.27 7.19
N VAL A 41 -5.71 4.87 8.45
CA VAL A 41 -6.43 5.43 9.60
C VAL A 41 -5.45 5.67 10.75
N SER A 42 -5.80 6.58 11.66
CA SER A 42 -5.01 6.83 12.87
C SER A 42 -5.85 6.57 14.12
N MET A 43 -5.21 6.11 15.19
CA MET A 43 -5.83 5.97 16.50
C MET A 43 -4.86 6.35 17.61
N THR A 44 -5.44 6.79 18.73
CA THR A 44 -4.69 7.10 19.95
C THR A 44 -4.97 6.05 21.01
N MET A 45 -3.95 5.59 21.74
CA MET A 45 -4.06 4.61 22.82
C MET A 45 -3.60 5.20 24.15
N ASP A 46 -4.17 4.70 25.25
CA ASP A 46 -3.81 5.13 26.60
C ASP A 46 -2.42 4.59 27.03
N LYS A 47 -1.75 5.36 27.88
CA LYS A 47 -0.44 4.99 28.43
C LYS A 47 -0.50 3.76 29.35
N THR A 48 -1.66 3.44 29.93
CA THR A 48 -1.86 2.26 30.79
C THR A 48 -2.11 0.96 30.02
N GLY A 49 -2.07 1.03 28.68
CA GLY A 49 -2.43 -0.08 27.79
C GLY A 49 -3.89 0.05 27.35
N ASP A 50 -4.15 -0.32 26.10
CA ASP A 50 -5.46 -0.14 25.47
C ASP A 50 -5.63 -1.16 24.33
N SER A 51 -6.87 -1.40 23.94
CA SER A 51 -7.23 -2.30 22.85
C SER A 51 -8.38 -1.72 22.05
N LYS A 52 -8.19 -1.59 20.73
CA LYS A 52 -9.19 -1.06 19.80
C LYS A 52 -9.33 -1.97 18.60
N THR A 53 -10.48 -1.87 17.94
CA THR A 53 -10.75 -2.67 16.75
C THR A 53 -10.81 -1.82 15.49
N VAL A 54 -10.45 -2.44 14.38
CA VAL A 54 -10.68 -1.94 13.02
C VAL A 54 -11.29 -3.05 12.18
N VAL A 55 -11.97 -2.70 11.09
CA VAL A 55 -12.46 -3.65 10.11
C VAL A 55 -11.54 -3.63 8.90
N VAL A 56 -10.93 -4.76 8.58
CA VAL A 56 -10.07 -4.92 7.41
C VAL A 56 -10.82 -5.69 6.34
N ARG A 57 -10.78 -5.17 5.11
CA ARG A 57 -11.34 -5.83 3.92
C ARG A 57 -10.33 -5.78 2.79
N GLY A 58 -9.96 -6.95 2.27
CA GLY A 58 -9.16 -7.10 1.05
C GLY A 58 -9.87 -8.01 0.06
N ASN A 59 -9.71 -7.78 -1.24
CA ASN A 59 -10.25 -8.67 -2.28
C ASN A 59 -9.38 -9.91 -2.58
N LYS A 60 -8.30 -10.07 -1.82
CA LYS A 60 -7.50 -11.28 -1.67
C LYS A 60 -7.22 -11.49 -0.19
N SER A 61 -6.75 -12.69 0.17
CA SER A 61 -6.26 -12.94 1.52
C SER A 61 -5.08 -12.03 1.82
N TRP A 62 -5.01 -11.56 3.06
CA TRP A 62 -4.07 -10.54 3.52
C TRP A 62 -3.36 -10.98 4.79
N VAL A 63 -2.24 -10.34 5.08
CA VAL A 63 -1.46 -10.50 6.33
C VAL A 63 -1.23 -9.15 6.99
N ALA A 64 -1.06 -9.16 8.31
CA ALA A 64 -0.75 -7.98 9.10
C ALA A 64 0.66 -8.07 9.68
N GLU A 65 1.40 -6.96 9.60
CA GLU A 65 2.68 -6.76 10.27
C GLU A 65 2.59 -5.50 11.13
N ALA A 66 3.12 -5.57 12.36
CA ALA A 66 3.00 -4.50 13.34
C ALA A 66 4.36 -4.16 13.93
N ALA A 67 4.51 -2.92 14.41
CA ALA A 67 5.64 -2.56 15.26
C ALA A 67 5.71 -3.46 16.50
N ASP A 68 6.92 -3.77 16.97
CA ASP A 68 7.17 -4.79 18.02
C ASP A 68 6.39 -4.62 19.34
N TRP A 69 5.92 -3.40 19.63
CA TRP A 69 5.16 -3.07 20.85
C TRP A 69 3.63 -3.09 20.65
N ILE A 70 3.17 -3.38 19.44
CA ILE A 70 1.76 -3.49 19.06
C ILE A 70 1.42 -4.96 18.81
N SER A 71 0.36 -5.45 19.42
CA SER A 71 -0.20 -6.79 19.15
C SER A 71 -1.43 -6.69 18.25
N VAL A 72 -1.56 -7.63 17.31
CA VAL A 72 -2.64 -7.67 16.31
C VAL A 72 -3.24 -9.06 16.26
N GLU A 73 -4.58 -9.15 16.30
CA GLU A 73 -5.30 -10.43 16.17
C GLU A 73 -6.63 -10.23 15.42
N PRO A 74 -6.90 -10.98 14.33
CA PRO A 74 -6.00 -11.93 13.68
C PRO A 74 -4.88 -11.25 12.86
N THR A 75 -3.77 -11.95 12.66
CA THR A 75 -2.64 -11.50 11.81
C THR A 75 -2.81 -11.81 10.33
N SER A 76 -3.92 -12.44 9.94
CA SER A 76 -4.27 -12.71 8.55
C SER A 76 -5.77 -12.75 8.37
N GLY A 77 -6.22 -12.64 7.12
CA GLY A 77 -7.63 -12.73 6.80
C GLY A 77 -7.89 -13.17 5.37
N GLU A 78 -9.09 -13.66 5.15
CA GLU A 78 -9.52 -14.19 3.85
C GLU A 78 -10.06 -13.09 2.93
N ALA A 79 -10.03 -13.40 1.63
CA ALA A 79 -10.55 -12.52 0.57
C ALA A 79 -12.05 -12.22 0.75
N ASP A 80 -12.44 -10.98 0.45
CA ASP A 80 -13.82 -10.49 0.35
C ASP A 80 -14.66 -10.60 1.62
N VAL A 81 -14.01 -10.79 2.78
CA VAL A 81 -14.64 -10.81 4.10
C VAL A 81 -14.26 -9.56 4.88
N ASP A 82 -15.23 -8.97 5.58
CA ASP A 82 -14.97 -7.93 6.57
C ASP A 82 -14.51 -8.60 7.85
N ILE A 83 -13.25 -8.37 8.23
CA ILE A 83 -12.64 -9.02 9.38
C ILE A 83 -12.34 -7.97 10.44
N THR A 84 -12.91 -8.16 11.63
CA THR A 84 -12.59 -7.33 12.79
C THR A 84 -11.22 -7.73 13.31
N VAL A 85 -10.28 -6.79 13.26
CA VAL A 85 -8.92 -6.93 13.78
C VAL A 85 -8.81 -6.13 15.07
N THR A 86 -8.29 -6.77 16.12
CA THR A 86 -7.99 -6.16 17.40
C THR A 86 -6.54 -5.71 17.43
N ILE A 87 -6.30 -4.44 17.72
CA ILE A 87 -4.99 -3.81 17.88
C ILE A 87 -4.84 -3.47 19.36
N SER A 88 -3.85 -4.05 20.02
CA SER A 88 -3.62 -3.90 21.46
C SER A 88 -2.21 -3.41 21.75
N VAL A 89 -2.07 -2.59 22.78
CA VAL A 89 -0.78 -2.05 23.25
C VAL A 89 -0.64 -2.29 24.74
N GLY A 90 0.58 -2.57 25.19
CA GLY A 90 0.90 -2.65 26.63
C GLY A 90 1.13 -1.27 27.24
N VAL A 91 1.36 -1.22 28.57
CA VAL A 91 1.72 0.02 29.29
C VAL A 91 2.92 0.70 28.62
N ASN A 92 2.88 2.03 28.53
CA ASN A 92 3.99 2.88 28.12
C ASN A 92 4.39 3.81 29.28
N THR A 93 5.56 3.56 29.87
CA THR A 93 6.15 4.39 30.94
C THR A 93 7.23 5.34 30.41
N GLY A 94 7.41 5.40 29.09
CA GLY A 94 8.35 6.32 28.44
C GLY A 94 7.61 7.52 27.84
N GLU A 95 8.30 8.21 26.94
CA GLU A 95 7.69 9.26 26.10
C GLU A 95 6.60 8.70 25.19
N GLU A 96 5.80 9.60 24.61
CA GLU A 96 4.86 9.24 23.54
C GLU A 96 5.57 8.47 22.42
N ARG A 97 4.93 7.41 21.93
CA ARG A 97 5.47 6.57 20.86
C ARG A 97 4.45 6.39 19.73
N ILE A 98 4.97 6.26 18.51
CA ILE A 98 4.18 6.10 17.28
C ILE A 98 4.66 4.83 16.56
N GLY A 99 3.71 4.05 16.03
CA GLY A 99 3.98 2.78 15.36
C GLY A 99 2.88 2.43 14.38
N GLY A 100 3.22 1.64 13.37
CA GLY A 100 2.30 1.22 12.32
C GLY A 100 1.83 -0.22 12.50
N VAL A 101 0.61 -0.48 12.07
CA VAL A 101 0.13 -1.80 11.67
C VAL A 101 -0.16 -1.74 10.17
N THR A 102 0.56 -2.53 9.39
CA THR A 102 0.40 -2.60 7.94
C THR A 102 -0.34 -3.88 7.56
N PHE A 103 -1.29 -3.75 6.64
CA PHE A 103 -2.03 -4.86 6.07
C PHE A 103 -1.67 -4.97 4.59
N THR A 104 -1.18 -6.14 4.19
CA THR A 104 -0.66 -6.37 2.84
C THR A 104 -1.38 -7.53 2.18
N LEU A 105 -1.67 -7.38 0.88
CA LEU A 105 -2.06 -8.49 0.02
C LEU A 105 -1.33 -8.42 -1.33
N PRO A 106 -1.15 -9.55 -2.05
CA PRO A 106 -0.36 -9.58 -3.27
C PRO A 106 -0.95 -8.73 -4.40
N GLY A 107 -0.21 -7.70 -4.82
CA GLY A 107 -0.54 -6.84 -5.96
C GLY A 107 -1.29 -5.55 -5.62
N ALA A 108 -1.65 -5.32 -4.35
CA ALA A 108 -2.19 -4.04 -3.89
C ALA A 108 -1.10 -3.16 -3.24
N GLU A 109 -1.35 -1.86 -3.21
CA GLU A 109 -0.80 -0.98 -2.18
C GLU A 109 -1.32 -1.43 -0.80
N PHE A 110 -0.52 -1.28 0.25
CA PHE A 110 -0.91 -1.68 1.60
C PHE A 110 -1.93 -0.70 2.22
N ALA A 111 -2.64 -1.17 3.24
CA ALA A 111 -3.40 -0.32 4.15
C ALA A 111 -2.70 -0.21 5.51
N GLU A 112 -2.81 0.92 6.20
CA GLU A 112 -2.09 1.16 7.46
C GLU A 112 -2.98 1.72 8.57
N VAL A 113 -2.71 1.28 9.79
CA VAL A 113 -3.16 1.93 11.02
C VAL A 113 -1.97 2.58 11.70
N ILE A 114 -2.00 3.89 11.84
CA ILE A 114 -1.03 4.66 12.63
C ILE A 114 -1.51 4.69 14.08
N VAL A 115 -0.74 4.14 14.99
CA VAL A 115 -1.03 4.10 16.42
C VAL A 115 -0.12 5.09 17.14
N THR A 116 -0.72 6.11 17.75
CA THR A 116 -0.04 6.98 18.72
C THR A 116 -0.41 6.51 20.12
N GLN A 117 0.58 6.16 20.94
CA GLN A 117 0.35 5.84 22.34
C GLN A 117 0.98 6.88 23.25
N HIS A 118 0.17 7.45 24.14
CA HIS A 118 0.65 8.43 25.11
C HIS A 118 1.75 7.85 26.02
N GLY A 119 2.65 8.75 26.42
CA GLY A 119 3.69 8.51 27.41
C GLY A 119 3.33 9.01 28.81
N GLU A 120 4.25 8.86 29.74
CA GLU A 120 4.16 9.42 31.10
C GLU A 120 4.43 10.92 31.16
#